data_AF-A0A2N2SM86-F1
#
_entry.id   AF-A0A2N2SM86-F1
#
_cell.length_a   1.000
_cell.length_b   1.000
_cell.length_c   1.000
_cell.angle_alpha   90.00
_cell.angle_beta   90.00
_cell.angle_gamma   90.00
#
_symmetry.space_group_name_H-M   'P 1'
#
loop_
_entity.id
_entity.type
_entity.pdbx_description
1 polymer ?
#
loop_
_entity_poly.entity_id
_entity_poly.type
_entity_poly.pdbx_seq_one_letter_code
_entity_poly.pdbx_strand_id
1 'polypeptide(L)'
;RETSLRVDDAMLERAIARIAENNRLSSTELRAALERDGVSWSRFRNEIRTEILLTRLREREVDNRVVVTDAEVDNFLSTNPDAFSGAEFQLAHILLRAPEGATPEQIERLRERAEQAMRRLRSGEGFARVAAEMSDAPDSISGGELGWRERDRLPALYADAARDLEPGQLSPVLRSASGLHIVKLVDKRGGAAAGPQQLEQTRARHILVKTSEVLTDADAEARLFALRERVVNGADFAALAKANSADLSAAKGGDLGWVNPGDTVPEFERAMNALQPGEVSPAVRSPFGWHLIQVMERRLQDVTDERKRNAARAILRERKAEEAYEDWLRQLRDSTYVEYRLERE
;
A
#
# COMPACT_ATOMS: atom_id res chain seq x y z
N ARG A 1 -12.10 -7.39 26.41
CA ARG A 1 -13.50 -7.44 26.94
C ARG A 1 -13.97 -6.08 27.45
N GLU A 2 -13.06 -5.18 27.85
CA GLU A 2 -13.40 -3.83 28.31
C GLU A 2 -13.71 -2.84 27.16
N THR A 3 -13.21 -3.12 25.96
CA THR A 3 -13.54 -2.36 24.75
C THR A 3 -14.84 -2.90 24.14
N SER A 4 -15.83 -2.04 23.88
CA SER A 4 -17.11 -2.35 23.22
C SER A 4 -17.00 -2.79 21.74
N LEU A 5 -15.87 -3.37 21.35
CA LEU A 5 -15.62 -3.90 20.01
C LEU A 5 -16.44 -5.17 19.80
N ARG A 6 -17.23 -5.20 18.73
CA ARG A 6 -18.03 -6.35 18.32
C ARG A 6 -17.78 -6.66 16.86
N VAL A 7 -17.89 -7.93 16.51
CA VAL A 7 -17.85 -8.42 15.12
C VAL A 7 -19.23 -8.97 14.83
N ASP A 8 -19.98 -8.28 13.98
CA ASP A 8 -21.25 -8.79 13.48
C ASP A 8 -21.03 -9.94 12.47
N ASP A 9 -22.06 -10.75 12.26
CA ASP A 9 -21.95 -11.92 11.41
C ASP A 9 -21.72 -11.55 9.95
N ALA A 10 -22.25 -10.42 9.46
CA ALA A 10 -22.03 -9.97 8.09
C ALA A 10 -20.55 -9.66 7.82
N MET A 11 -19.86 -9.04 8.78
CA MET A 11 -18.43 -8.80 8.74
C MET A 11 -17.63 -10.10 8.76
N LEU A 12 -18.03 -11.05 9.60
CA LEU A 12 -17.39 -12.36 9.68
C LEU A 12 -17.52 -13.12 8.35
N GLU A 13 -18.71 -13.16 7.75
CA GLU A 13 -18.93 -13.79 6.44
C GLU A 13 -18.08 -13.15 5.34
N ARG A 14 -17.98 -11.81 5.31
CA ARG A 14 -17.11 -11.12 4.34
C ARG A 14 -15.64 -11.47 4.53
N ALA A 15 -15.17 -11.60 5.77
CA ALA A 15 -13.80 -11.99 6.05
C ALA A 15 -13.52 -13.41 5.58
N ILE A 16 -14.42 -14.34 5.88
CA ILE A 16 -14.36 -15.73 5.42
C ILE A 16 -14.38 -15.83 3.90
N ALA A 17 -15.26 -15.08 3.23
CA ALA A 17 -15.35 -15.06 1.77
C ALA A 17 -14.03 -14.59 1.12
N ARG A 18 -13.37 -13.56 1.67
CA ARG A 18 -12.05 -13.13 1.20
C ARG A 18 -10.97 -14.19 1.40
N ILE A 19 -11.00 -14.92 2.51
CA ILE A 19 -10.07 -16.04 2.74
C ILE A 19 -10.31 -17.13 1.70
N ALA A 20 -11.57 -17.46 1.40
CA ALA A 20 -11.91 -18.43 0.36
C ALA A 20 -11.40 -17.98 -1.02
N GLU A 21 -11.66 -16.71 -1.39
CA GLU A 21 -11.23 -16.12 -2.66
C GLU A 21 -9.70 -16.11 -2.83
N ASN A 22 -8.96 -15.73 -1.79
CA ASN A 22 -7.49 -15.76 -1.78
C ASN A 22 -6.93 -17.18 -2.00
N ASN A 23 -7.69 -18.21 -1.59
CA ASN A 23 -7.36 -19.62 -1.81
C ASN A 23 -8.01 -20.19 -3.09
N ARG A 24 -8.67 -19.36 -3.90
CA ARG A 24 -9.39 -19.76 -5.14
C ARG A 24 -10.48 -20.78 -4.89
N LEU A 25 -11.14 -20.70 -3.73
CA LEU A 25 -12.25 -21.56 -3.31
C LEU A 25 -13.51 -20.71 -3.09
N SER A 26 -14.68 -21.32 -3.21
CA SER A 26 -15.91 -20.80 -2.63
C SER A 26 -15.95 -21.01 -1.11
N SER A 27 -16.77 -20.24 -0.39
CA SER A 27 -16.94 -20.43 1.07
C SER A 27 -17.39 -21.85 1.43
N THR A 28 -18.19 -22.47 0.57
CA THR A 28 -18.65 -23.86 0.71
C THR A 28 -17.50 -24.86 0.53
N GLU A 29 -16.64 -24.65 -0.46
CA GLU A 29 -15.47 -25.52 -0.70
C GLU A 29 -14.42 -25.34 0.40
N LEU A 30 -14.18 -24.11 0.86
CA LEU A 30 -13.30 -23.82 1.99
C LEU A 30 -13.75 -24.58 3.24
N ARG A 31 -15.06 -24.53 3.56
CA ARG A 31 -15.61 -25.27 4.69
C ARG A 31 -15.37 -26.78 4.54
N ALA A 32 -15.68 -27.35 3.37
CA ALA A 32 -15.50 -28.78 3.12
C ALA A 32 -14.02 -29.21 3.20
N ALA A 33 -13.09 -28.34 2.78
CA ALA A 33 -11.65 -28.58 2.91
C ALA A 33 -11.22 -28.58 4.38
N LEU A 34 -11.61 -27.58 5.17
CA LEU A 34 -11.30 -27.50 6.59
C LEU A 34 -11.85 -28.68 7.40
N GLU A 35 -13.09 -29.08 7.11
CA GLU A 35 -13.72 -30.24 7.79
C GLU A 35 -13.01 -31.56 7.43
N ARG A 36 -12.52 -31.70 6.19
CA ARG A 36 -11.69 -32.85 5.78
C ARG A 36 -10.36 -32.91 6.53
N ASP A 37 -9.78 -31.76 6.82
CA ASP A 37 -8.52 -31.63 7.56
C ASP A 37 -8.73 -31.65 9.09
N GLY A 38 -9.95 -31.96 9.56
CA GLY A 38 -10.28 -32.11 10.97
C GLY A 38 -10.52 -30.79 11.73
N VAL A 39 -10.60 -29.65 11.03
CA VAL A 39 -10.90 -28.34 11.61
C VAL A 39 -12.41 -28.11 11.63
N SER A 40 -12.99 -27.98 12.83
CA SER A 40 -14.41 -27.65 12.98
C SER A 40 -14.72 -26.26 12.42
N TRP A 41 -15.80 -26.15 11.63
CA TRP A 41 -16.29 -24.88 11.11
C TRP A 41 -16.57 -23.84 12.19
N SER A 42 -17.12 -24.28 13.34
CA SER A 42 -17.40 -23.36 14.46
C SER A 42 -16.13 -22.83 15.11
N ARG A 43 -15.08 -23.67 15.21
CA ARG A 43 -13.76 -23.26 15.73
C ARG A 43 -13.12 -22.25 14.80
N PHE A 44 -13.05 -22.55 13.50
CA PHE A 44 -12.51 -21.64 12.49
C PHE A 44 -13.20 -20.27 12.53
N ARG A 45 -14.54 -20.24 12.54
CA ARG A 45 -15.31 -18.99 12.67
C ARG A 45 -14.96 -18.19 13.92
N ASN A 46 -14.75 -18.86 15.06
CA ASN A 46 -14.37 -18.19 16.30
C ASN A 46 -12.94 -17.66 16.29
N GLU A 47 -12.01 -18.37 15.65
CA GLU A 47 -10.64 -17.90 15.42
C GLU A 47 -10.65 -16.66 14.54
N ILE A 48 -11.32 -16.68 13.39
CA ILE A 48 -11.45 -15.50 12.51
C ILE A 48 -12.12 -14.33 13.25
N ARG A 49 -13.15 -14.60 14.07
CA ARG A 49 -13.77 -13.56 14.90
C ARG A 49 -12.77 -12.94 15.88
N THR A 50 -11.90 -13.76 16.47
CA THR A 50 -10.87 -13.32 17.40
C THR A 50 -9.81 -12.48 16.69
N GLU A 51 -9.34 -12.93 15.52
CA GLU A 51 -8.38 -12.18 14.70
C GLU A 51 -8.92 -10.81 14.28
N ILE A 52 -10.20 -10.73 13.87
CA ILE A 52 -10.85 -9.45 13.55
C ILE A 52 -10.91 -8.54 14.79
N LEU A 53 -11.23 -9.09 15.96
CA LEU A 53 -11.27 -8.32 17.21
C LEU A 53 -9.88 -7.79 17.59
N LEU A 54 -8.84 -8.61 17.47
CA LEU A 54 -7.45 -8.23 17.76
C LEU A 54 -6.96 -7.15 16.80
N THR A 55 -7.22 -7.31 15.50
CA THR A 55 -6.87 -6.31 14.48
C THR A 55 -7.54 -4.97 14.77
N ARG A 56 -8.85 -4.98 15.04
CA ARG A 56 -9.60 -3.75 15.38
C ARG A 56 -9.13 -3.10 16.67
N LEU A 57 -8.72 -3.91 17.65
CA LEU A 57 -8.17 -3.40 18.90
C LEU A 57 -6.83 -2.70 18.66
N ARG A 58 -5.93 -3.32 17.88
CA ARG A 58 -4.66 -2.70 17.44
C ARG A 58 -4.92 -1.39 16.70
N GLU A 59 -5.78 -1.40 15.68
CA GLU A 59 -6.10 -0.21 14.90
C GLU A 59 -6.59 0.95 15.79
N ARG A 60 -7.47 0.65 16.75
CA ARG A 60 -8.05 1.64 17.65
C ARG A 60 -7.06 2.17 18.69
N GLU A 61 -6.36 1.28 19.38
CA GLU A 61 -5.53 1.66 20.53
C GLU A 61 -4.13 2.11 20.12
N VAL A 62 -3.67 1.71 18.92
CA VAL A 62 -2.33 1.97 18.40
C VAL A 62 -2.39 2.77 17.10
N ASP A 63 -2.81 2.17 15.99
CA ASP A 63 -2.58 2.74 14.65
C ASP A 63 -3.29 4.09 14.41
N ASN A 64 -4.44 4.33 15.06
CA ASN A 64 -5.19 5.58 15.00
C ASN A 64 -4.59 6.69 15.86
N ARG A 65 -3.73 6.36 16.84
CA ARG A 65 -3.01 7.33 17.67
C ARG A 65 -1.68 7.76 17.04
N VAL A 66 -1.20 7.01 16.05
CA VAL A 66 0.03 7.33 15.32
C VAL A 66 -0.20 8.52 14.40
N VAL A 67 0.55 9.59 14.65
CA VAL A 67 0.60 10.79 13.80
C VAL A 67 2.00 10.92 13.20
N VAL A 68 2.04 11.17 11.89
CA VAL A 68 3.27 11.49 11.15
C VAL A 68 3.21 12.95 10.73
N THR A 69 4.17 13.74 11.19
CA THR A 69 4.28 15.16 10.90
C THR A 69 4.99 15.42 9.58
N ASP A 70 4.78 16.60 8.99
CA ASP A 70 5.48 16.98 7.75
C ASP A 70 7.00 17.10 7.96
N ALA A 71 7.44 17.52 9.14
CA ALA A 71 8.86 17.58 9.48
C ALA A 71 9.51 16.18 9.49
N GLU A 72 8.80 15.14 9.95
CA GLU A 72 9.29 13.76 9.88
C GLU A 72 9.39 13.26 8.44
N VAL A 73 8.41 13.62 7.60
CA VAL A 73 8.44 13.31 6.16
C VAL A 73 9.62 14.01 5.47
N ASP A 74 9.86 15.29 5.77
CA ASP A 74 10.99 16.05 5.24
C ASP A 74 12.33 15.45 5.67
N ASN A 75 12.46 15.08 6.94
CA ASN A 75 13.65 14.40 7.46
C ASN A 75 13.88 13.04 6.79
N PHE A 76 12.81 12.27 6.59
CA PHE A 76 12.90 10.98 5.90
C PHE A 76 13.34 11.14 4.45
N LEU A 77 12.75 12.07 3.70
CA LEU A 77 13.08 12.32 2.29
C LEU A 77 14.51 12.85 2.12
N SER A 78 14.97 13.72 3.01
CA SER A 78 16.35 14.25 2.99
C SER A 78 17.40 13.20 3.36
N THR A 79 17.09 12.30 4.30
CA THR A 79 17.98 11.20 4.69
C THR A 79 17.96 10.04 3.68
N ASN A 80 16.86 9.91 2.92
CA ASN A 80 16.64 8.83 1.95
C ASN A 80 16.29 9.38 0.55
N PRO A 81 17.19 10.13 -0.10
CA PRO A 81 16.91 10.75 -1.40
C PRO A 81 16.56 9.72 -2.48
N ASP A 82 17.11 8.51 -2.37
CA ASP A 82 16.92 7.44 -3.35
C ASP A 82 15.77 6.48 -3.00
N ALA A 83 15.03 6.71 -1.89
CA ALA A 83 13.94 5.82 -1.45
C ALA A 83 12.90 5.57 -2.55
N PHE A 84 12.61 6.61 -3.33
CA PHE A 84 11.61 6.58 -4.41
C PHE A 84 12.23 6.75 -5.80
N SER A 85 13.48 6.31 -5.96
CA SER A 85 14.17 6.35 -7.25
C SER A 85 13.61 5.33 -8.25
N GLY A 86 12.80 4.37 -7.80
CA GLY A 86 12.40 3.20 -8.59
C GLY A 86 13.56 2.21 -8.80
N ALA A 87 14.63 2.33 -8.01
CA ALA A 87 15.72 1.37 -8.00
C ALA A 87 15.27 0.09 -7.27
N GLU A 88 15.42 -1.03 -7.95
CA GLU A 88 15.26 -2.36 -7.40
C GLU A 88 16.63 -3.02 -7.23
N PHE A 89 16.79 -3.71 -6.11
CA PHE A 89 18.00 -4.44 -5.77
C PHE A 89 17.65 -5.91 -5.64
N GLN A 90 18.48 -6.77 -6.23
CA GLN A 90 18.46 -8.20 -5.97
C GLN A 90 19.58 -8.50 -4.97
N LEU A 91 19.20 -8.90 -3.75
CA LEU A 91 20.15 -9.14 -2.66
C LEU A 91 20.16 -10.62 -2.27
N ALA A 92 21.33 -11.06 -1.81
CA ALA A 92 21.48 -12.29 -1.05
C ALA A 92 22.00 -11.99 0.37
N HIS A 93 21.54 -12.73 1.36
CA HIS A 93 21.74 -12.44 2.78
C HIS A 93 22.24 -13.67 3.57
N ILE A 94 23.17 -13.42 4.49
CA ILE A 94 23.60 -14.35 5.53
C ILE A 94 23.37 -13.66 6.87
N LEU A 95 22.65 -14.33 7.77
CA LEU A 95 22.48 -13.92 9.17
C LEU A 95 23.25 -14.86 10.07
N LEU A 96 24.04 -14.31 10.99
CA LEU A 96 24.56 -15.04 12.13
C LEU A 96 23.86 -14.51 13.37
N ARG A 97 22.94 -15.29 13.92
CA ARG A 97 22.00 -14.84 14.95
C ARG A 97 22.74 -14.67 16.28
N ALA A 98 22.56 -13.51 16.91
CA ALA A 98 23.01 -13.28 18.27
C ALA A 98 21.94 -13.75 19.28
N PRO A 99 22.32 -14.46 20.36
CA PRO A 99 21.44 -14.71 21.49
C PRO A 99 21.02 -13.40 22.17
N GLU A 100 19.80 -13.34 22.70
CA GLU A 100 19.40 -12.24 23.58
C GLU A 100 20.30 -12.22 24.83
N GLY A 101 20.85 -11.04 25.16
CA GLY A 101 21.78 -10.90 26.28
C GLY A 101 23.15 -11.57 26.07
N ALA A 102 23.61 -11.71 24.83
CA ALA A 102 24.87 -12.39 24.50
C ALA A 102 26.07 -11.91 25.33
N THR A 103 26.84 -12.86 25.87
CA THR A 103 28.08 -12.56 26.61
C THR A 103 29.20 -12.09 25.67
N PRO A 104 30.24 -11.40 26.18
CA PRO A 104 31.39 -11.00 25.37
C PRO A 104 32.01 -12.16 24.58
N GLU A 105 32.10 -13.35 25.18
CA GLU A 105 32.65 -14.56 24.55
C GLU A 105 31.75 -15.07 23.41
N GLN A 106 30.44 -15.00 23.58
CA GLN A 106 29.49 -15.39 22.53
C GLN A 106 29.54 -14.42 21.35
N ILE A 107 29.66 -13.12 21.63
CA ILE A 107 29.82 -12.09 20.60
C ILE A 107 31.12 -12.32 19.82
N GLU A 108 32.22 -12.68 20.51
CA GLU A 108 33.49 -12.94 19.85
C GLU A 108 33.44 -14.17 18.93
N ARG A 109 32.84 -15.27 19.39
CA ARG A 109 32.59 -16.44 18.53
C ARG A 109 31.73 -16.10 17.31
N LEU A 110 30.75 -15.21 17.48
CA LEU A 110 29.92 -14.76 16.37
C LEU A 110 30.73 -13.94 15.36
N ARG A 111 31.66 -13.09 15.82
CA ARG A 111 32.60 -12.37 14.95
C ARG A 111 33.50 -13.33 14.18
N GLU A 112 34.08 -14.32 14.85
CA GLU A 112 34.94 -15.32 14.20
C GLU A 112 34.19 -16.09 13.11
N ARG A 113 32.92 -16.48 13.36
CA ARG A 113 32.04 -17.09 12.35
C ARG A 113 31.79 -16.15 11.17
N ALA A 114 31.53 -14.87 11.41
CA ALA A 114 31.31 -13.87 10.37
C ALA A 114 32.56 -13.67 9.49
N GLU A 115 33.72 -13.59 10.12
CA GLU A 115 34.99 -13.47 9.39
C GLU A 115 35.30 -14.72 8.57
N GLN A 116 34.99 -15.91 9.10
CA GLN A 116 35.13 -17.16 8.36
C GLN A 116 34.24 -17.16 7.11
N ALA A 117 32.98 -16.76 7.23
CA ALA A 117 32.08 -16.62 6.09
C ALA A 117 32.64 -15.62 5.07
N MET A 118 33.11 -14.45 5.51
CA MET A 118 33.71 -13.44 4.63
C MET A 118 34.97 -13.96 3.92
N ARG A 119 35.84 -14.72 4.61
CA ARG A 119 37.03 -15.33 3.99
C ARG A 119 36.65 -16.29 2.87
N ARG A 120 35.67 -17.18 3.12
CA ARG A 120 35.14 -18.13 2.13
C ARG A 120 34.57 -17.42 0.91
N LEU A 121 33.72 -16.42 1.14
CA LEU A 121 33.12 -15.62 0.07
C LEU A 121 34.17 -14.86 -0.75
N ARG A 122 35.18 -14.27 -0.09
CA ARG A 122 36.29 -13.57 -0.77
C ARG A 122 37.22 -14.52 -1.54
N SER A 123 37.34 -15.78 -1.13
CA SER A 123 38.06 -16.80 -1.90
C SER A 123 37.31 -17.29 -3.15
N GLY A 124 36.12 -16.75 -3.42
CA GLY A 124 35.32 -17.09 -4.60
C GLY A 124 34.34 -18.25 -4.39
N GLU A 125 34.13 -18.69 -3.15
CA GLU A 125 33.10 -19.69 -2.87
C GLU A 125 31.70 -19.10 -3.14
N GLY A 126 30.81 -19.92 -3.71
CA GLY A 126 29.46 -19.48 -4.07
C GLY A 126 28.65 -19.05 -2.84
N PHE A 127 28.05 -17.85 -2.90
CA PHE A 127 27.32 -17.27 -1.78
C PHE A 127 26.22 -18.19 -1.24
N ALA A 128 25.44 -18.81 -2.14
CA ALA A 128 24.37 -19.74 -1.78
C ALA A 128 24.84 -20.92 -0.94
N ARG A 129 26.06 -21.45 -1.19
CA ARG A 129 26.64 -22.54 -0.40
C ARG A 129 27.01 -22.06 1.00
N VAL A 130 27.71 -20.93 1.08
CA VAL A 130 28.09 -20.35 2.39
C VAL A 130 26.85 -20.00 3.20
N ALA A 131 25.79 -19.47 2.56
CA ALA A 131 24.52 -19.18 3.20
C ALA A 131 23.83 -20.44 3.72
N ALA A 132 23.73 -21.49 2.91
CA ALA A 132 23.10 -22.75 3.32
C ALA A 132 23.82 -23.41 4.52
N GLU A 133 25.14 -23.25 4.63
CA GLU A 133 25.92 -23.86 5.71
C GLU A 133 26.03 -22.99 6.96
N MET A 134 26.08 -21.66 6.81
CA MET A 134 26.45 -20.76 7.91
C MET A 134 25.33 -19.84 8.36
N SER A 135 24.31 -19.58 7.53
CA SER A 135 23.24 -18.63 7.83
C SER A 135 22.17 -19.25 8.73
N ASP A 136 21.79 -18.52 9.78
CA ASP A 136 20.72 -18.86 10.71
C ASP A 136 19.36 -18.27 10.27
N ALA A 137 19.26 -17.71 9.06
CA ALA A 137 18.03 -17.14 8.51
C ALA A 137 17.21 -18.17 7.71
N PRO A 138 15.87 -18.05 7.64
CA PRO A 138 15.01 -19.00 6.93
C PRO A 138 15.33 -19.16 5.43
N ASP A 139 15.78 -18.08 4.79
CA ASP A 139 16.18 -18.01 3.39
C ASP A 139 17.49 -18.74 3.09
N SER A 140 18.22 -19.23 4.11
CA SER A 140 19.42 -20.07 3.95
C SER A 140 19.17 -21.29 3.05
N ILE A 141 17.98 -21.89 3.14
CA ILE A 141 17.56 -23.05 2.32
C ILE A 141 17.51 -22.69 0.83
N SER A 142 17.22 -21.43 0.51
CA SER A 142 17.21 -20.87 -0.85
C SER A 142 18.48 -20.09 -1.16
N GLY A 143 19.61 -20.43 -0.53
CA GLY A 143 20.90 -19.79 -0.79
C GLY A 143 21.00 -18.34 -0.30
N GLY A 144 20.09 -17.92 0.60
CA GLY A 144 20.02 -16.57 1.12
C GLY A 144 19.36 -15.56 0.18
N GLU A 145 18.64 -16.00 -0.85
CA GLU A 145 18.08 -15.08 -1.85
C GLU A 145 16.83 -14.34 -1.34
N LEU A 146 16.87 -13.00 -1.40
CA LEU A 146 15.74 -12.15 -1.00
C LEU A 146 14.82 -11.75 -2.18
N GLY A 147 15.24 -12.09 -3.40
CA GLY A 147 14.59 -11.67 -4.65
C GLY A 147 14.79 -10.19 -4.97
N TRP A 148 14.09 -9.72 -6.00
CA TRP A 148 14.04 -8.30 -6.36
C TRP A 148 13.17 -7.54 -5.37
N ARG A 149 13.71 -6.46 -4.80
CA ARG A 149 13.01 -5.58 -3.86
C ARG A 149 13.33 -4.13 -4.16
N GLU A 150 12.31 -3.27 -4.05
CA GLU A 150 12.48 -1.83 -4.05
C GLU A 150 13.24 -1.39 -2.79
N ARG A 151 13.98 -0.26 -2.89
CA ARG A 151 14.81 0.27 -1.78
C ARG A 151 14.02 0.46 -0.48
N ASP A 152 12.83 1.01 -0.59
CA ASP A 152 11.94 1.33 0.53
C ASP A 152 11.36 0.09 1.23
N ARG A 153 11.32 -1.05 0.55
CA ARG A 153 10.89 -2.35 1.09
C ARG A 153 12.02 -3.17 1.70
N LEU A 154 13.26 -2.72 1.60
CA LEU A 154 14.40 -3.36 2.22
C LEU A 154 14.62 -2.83 3.64
N PRO A 155 15.04 -3.67 4.60
CA PRO A 155 15.55 -3.19 5.88
C PRO A 155 16.63 -2.12 5.67
N ALA A 156 16.58 -1.04 6.45
CA ALA A 156 17.46 0.12 6.28
C ALA A 156 18.94 -0.27 6.23
N LEU A 157 19.35 -1.19 7.11
CA LEU A 157 20.70 -1.73 7.17
C LEU A 157 21.17 -2.32 5.83
N TYR A 158 20.28 -2.97 5.09
CA TYR A 158 20.60 -3.62 3.81
C TYR A 158 20.51 -2.62 2.66
N ALA A 159 19.50 -1.74 2.68
CA ALA A 159 19.33 -0.69 1.69
C ALA A 159 20.51 0.28 1.66
N ASP A 160 21.06 0.62 2.84
CA ASP A 160 22.24 1.46 2.94
C ASP A 160 23.49 0.74 2.45
N ALA A 161 23.71 -0.52 2.86
CA ALA A 161 24.82 -1.30 2.33
C ALA A 161 24.74 -1.46 0.80
N ALA A 162 23.56 -1.76 0.24
CA ALA A 162 23.36 -1.94 -1.19
C ALA A 162 23.55 -0.66 -2.03
N ARG A 163 23.56 0.53 -1.40
CA ARG A 163 23.73 1.81 -2.09
C ARG A 163 25.11 1.92 -2.72
N ASP A 164 26.13 1.48 -1.99
CA ASP A 164 27.55 1.65 -2.33
C ASP A 164 28.15 0.40 -2.98
N LEU A 165 27.36 -0.66 -3.17
CA LEU A 165 27.79 -1.90 -3.79
C LEU A 165 27.54 -1.89 -5.29
N GLU A 166 28.48 -2.48 -6.03
CA GLU A 166 28.30 -2.88 -7.43
C GLU A 166 27.80 -4.33 -7.52
N PRO A 167 27.10 -4.72 -8.61
CA PRO A 167 26.68 -6.10 -8.83
C PRO A 167 27.84 -7.09 -8.64
N GLY A 168 27.60 -8.11 -7.82
CA GLY A 168 28.58 -9.11 -7.42
C GLY A 168 29.36 -8.79 -6.14
N GLN A 169 29.32 -7.55 -5.63
CA GLN A 169 30.07 -7.15 -4.43
C GLN A 169 29.38 -7.56 -3.12
N LEU A 170 30.20 -7.69 -2.08
CA LEU A 170 29.82 -8.03 -0.71
C LEU A 170 29.87 -6.78 0.17
N SER A 171 28.88 -6.64 1.04
CA SER A 171 28.92 -5.66 2.12
C SER A 171 30.04 -5.98 3.12
N PRO A 172 30.49 -5.00 3.93
CA PRO A 172 31.14 -5.31 5.19
C PRO A 172 30.19 -6.10 6.11
N VAL A 173 30.73 -6.70 7.18
CA VAL A 173 29.89 -7.35 8.21
C VAL A 173 29.09 -6.27 8.93
N LEU A 174 27.78 -6.30 8.73
CA LEU A 174 26.82 -5.36 9.31
C LEU A 174 26.36 -5.87 10.67
N ARG A 175 26.07 -4.97 11.61
CA ARG A 175 25.60 -5.32 12.97
C ARG A 175 24.17 -4.85 13.17
N SER A 176 23.35 -5.69 13.80
CA SER A 176 22.03 -5.31 14.28
C SER A 176 21.73 -5.99 15.63
N ALA A 177 20.57 -5.70 16.21
CA ALA A 177 20.09 -6.38 17.41
C ALA A 177 19.88 -7.89 17.21
N SER A 178 19.60 -8.35 15.97
CA SER A 178 19.43 -9.78 15.67
C SER A 178 20.73 -10.53 15.40
N GLY A 179 21.86 -9.81 15.27
CA GLY A 179 23.19 -10.40 15.11
C GLY A 179 24.04 -9.74 14.03
N LEU A 180 24.79 -10.55 13.29
CA LEU A 180 25.69 -10.10 12.22
C LEU A 180 25.13 -10.46 10.86
N HIS A 181 25.21 -9.53 9.91
CA HIS A 181 24.65 -9.68 8.57
C HIS A 181 25.74 -9.49 7.52
N ILE A 182 25.71 -10.33 6.50
CA ILE A 182 26.51 -10.16 5.28
C ILE A 182 25.54 -10.13 4.12
N VAL A 183 25.63 -9.09 3.30
CA VAL A 183 24.76 -8.90 2.14
C VAL A 183 25.61 -8.93 0.88
N LYS A 184 25.14 -9.61 -0.16
CA LYS A 184 25.69 -9.52 -1.50
C LYS A 184 24.70 -8.80 -2.40
N LEU A 185 25.16 -7.80 -3.14
CA LEU A 185 24.39 -7.28 -4.25
C LEU A 185 24.53 -8.26 -5.42
N VAL A 186 23.46 -8.96 -5.77
CA VAL A 186 23.44 -9.86 -6.92
C VAL A 186 23.35 -9.04 -8.19
N ASP A 187 22.37 -8.14 -8.24
CA ASP A 187 22.12 -7.26 -9.37
C ASP A 187 21.33 -6.01 -8.93
N LYS A 188 21.35 -4.96 -9.74
CA LYS A 188 20.63 -3.70 -9.51
C LYS A 188 20.04 -3.22 -10.83
N ARG A 189 18.76 -2.85 -10.81
CA ARG A 189 18.06 -2.31 -11.98
C ARG A 189 17.15 -1.14 -11.60
N GLY A 190 16.68 -0.41 -12.60
CA GLY A 190 15.91 0.81 -12.37
C GLY A 190 16.81 1.93 -11.84
N GLY A 191 16.22 2.92 -11.17
CA GLY A 191 16.98 4.06 -10.64
C GLY A 191 17.42 5.10 -11.69
N ALA A 192 17.19 4.86 -12.98
CA ALA A 192 16.97 5.96 -13.90
C ALA A 192 15.74 6.67 -13.38
N ALA A 193 15.94 7.85 -12.78
CA ALA A 193 14.90 8.65 -12.12
C ALA A 193 13.60 8.41 -12.86
N ALA A 194 12.64 7.74 -12.21
CA ALA A 194 11.29 7.64 -12.74
C ALA A 194 10.95 9.07 -13.15
N GLY A 195 10.93 9.32 -14.47
CA GLY A 195 10.83 10.68 -14.99
C GLY A 195 9.63 11.34 -14.35
N PRO A 196 9.59 12.68 -14.28
CA PRO A 196 8.54 13.40 -13.58
C PRO A 196 7.20 12.71 -13.85
N GLN A 197 6.60 12.16 -12.79
CA GLN A 197 5.35 11.43 -12.92
C GLN A 197 4.30 12.49 -13.15
N GLN A 198 4.02 12.72 -14.42
CA GLN A 198 3.05 13.70 -14.87
C GLN A 198 1.69 13.04 -14.90
N LEU A 199 0.75 13.67 -14.21
CA LEU A 199 -0.66 13.32 -14.28
C LEU A 199 -1.34 14.32 -15.19
N GLU A 200 -2.00 13.84 -16.25
CA GLU A 200 -2.88 14.69 -17.05
C GLU A 200 -4.12 15.01 -16.22
N GLN A 201 -4.26 16.27 -15.82
CA GLN A 201 -5.47 16.78 -15.19
C GLN A 201 -6.30 17.48 -16.25
N THR A 202 -7.61 17.26 -16.18
CA THR A 202 -8.57 17.92 -17.06
C THR A 202 -9.39 18.90 -16.24
N ARG A 203 -9.49 20.15 -16.68
CA ARG A 203 -10.48 21.07 -16.12
C ARG A 203 -11.78 20.89 -16.88
N ALA A 204 -12.83 20.47 -16.20
CA ALA A 204 -14.11 20.17 -16.83
C ALA A 204 -15.28 20.80 -16.10
N ARG A 205 -16.37 21.01 -16.84
CA ARG A 205 -17.66 21.39 -16.28
C ARG A 205 -18.77 20.54 -16.88
N HIS A 206 -19.86 20.37 -16.15
CA HIS A 206 -20.97 19.54 -16.62
C HIS A 206 -22.37 20.09 -16.28
N ILE A 207 -23.37 19.58 -16.99
CA ILE A 207 -24.79 19.71 -16.64
C ILE A 207 -25.34 18.31 -16.40
N LEU A 208 -25.85 18.05 -15.20
CA LEU A 208 -26.48 16.78 -14.85
C LEU A 208 -28.01 16.90 -14.97
N VAL A 209 -28.64 15.96 -15.66
CA VAL A 209 -30.09 15.73 -15.63
C VAL A 209 -30.35 14.37 -15.00
N LYS A 210 -30.96 14.38 -13.81
CA LYS A 210 -31.36 13.15 -13.11
C LYS A 210 -32.67 12.63 -13.71
N THR A 211 -32.71 11.33 -13.98
CA THR A 211 -33.95 10.65 -14.37
C THR A 211 -34.79 10.32 -13.15
N SER A 212 -36.09 10.16 -13.37
CA SER A 212 -37.07 9.80 -12.36
C SER A 212 -38.20 9.01 -13.00
N GLU A 213 -39.20 8.58 -12.23
CA GLU A 213 -40.40 7.96 -12.78
C GLU A 213 -41.17 8.89 -13.74
N VAL A 214 -40.93 10.21 -13.63
CA VAL A 214 -41.56 11.24 -14.48
C VAL A 214 -40.64 11.69 -15.62
N LEU A 215 -39.32 11.70 -15.41
CA LEU A 215 -38.34 12.13 -16.41
C LEU A 215 -37.57 10.92 -16.92
N THR A 216 -37.90 10.46 -18.13
CA THR A 216 -37.32 9.26 -18.72
C THR A 216 -35.92 9.50 -19.27
N ASP A 217 -35.20 8.41 -19.58
CA ASP A 217 -33.90 8.48 -20.25
C ASP A 217 -33.96 9.28 -21.57
N ALA A 218 -35.02 9.06 -22.37
CA ALA A 218 -35.21 9.75 -23.64
C ALA A 218 -35.46 11.26 -23.44
N ASP A 219 -36.20 11.64 -22.40
CA ASP A 219 -36.44 13.05 -22.07
C ASP A 219 -35.15 13.74 -21.60
N ALA A 220 -34.35 13.04 -20.78
CA ALA A 220 -33.06 13.54 -20.30
C ALA A 220 -32.09 13.78 -21.47
N GLU A 221 -31.99 12.79 -22.37
CA GLU A 221 -31.15 12.87 -23.56
C GLU A 221 -31.59 14.01 -24.49
N ALA A 222 -32.88 14.10 -24.81
CA ALA A 222 -33.43 15.18 -25.65
C ALA A 222 -33.19 16.57 -25.04
N ARG A 223 -33.33 16.70 -23.71
CA ARG A 223 -33.05 17.95 -23.01
C ARG A 223 -31.57 18.34 -23.11
N LEU A 224 -30.66 17.40 -22.91
CA LEU A 224 -29.23 17.68 -23.02
C LEU A 224 -28.81 17.95 -24.47
N PHE A 225 -29.43 17.30 -25.44
CA PHE A 225 -29.24 17.61 -26.86
C PHE A 225 -29.60 19.07 -27.17
N ALA A 226 -30.77 19.53 -26.71
CA ALA A 226 -31.18 20.93 -26.89
C ALA A 226 -30.24 21.92 -26.17
N LEU A 227 -29.74 21.57 -24.99
CA LEU A 227 -28.76 22.39 -24.27
C LEU A 227 -27.41 22.44 -25.00
N ARG A 228 -26.95 21.31 -25.54
CA ARG A 228 -25.73 21.22 -26.34
C ARG A 228 -25.79 22.14 -27.55
N GLU A 229 -26.88 22.08 -28.32
CA GLU A 229 -27.07 22.95 -29.50
C GLU A 229 -26.98 24.43 -29.13
N ARG A 230 -27.53 24.82 -27.98
CA ARG A 230 -27.40 26.21 -27.50
C ARG A 230 -25.96 26.58 -27.20
N VAL A 231 -25.20 25.70 -26.52
CA VAL A 231 -23.79 25.95 -26.20
C VAL A 231 -22.95 26.04 -27.48
N VAL A 232 -23.15 25.12 -28.42
CA VAL A 232 -22.45 25.11 -29.72
C VAL A 232 -22.74 26.39 -30.51
N ASN A 233 -23.95 26.94 -30.40
CA ASN A 233 -24.34 28.22 -30.99
C ASN A 233 -23.96 29.45 -30.13
N GLY A 234 -23.07 29.30 -29.14
CA GLY A 234 -22.47 30.41 -28.39
C GLY A 234 -23.20 30.82 -27.10
N ALA A 235 -24.18 30.06 -26.63
CA ALA A 235 -24.77 30.31 -25.31
C ALA A 235 -23.77 30.00 -24.18
N ASP A 236 -23.82 30.78 -23.09
CA ASP A 236 -22.97 30.54 -21.93
C ASP A 236 -23.38 29.24 -21.21
N PHE A 237 -22.47 28.26 -21.23
CA PHE A 237 -22.63 26.99 -20.54
C PHE A 237 -22.84 27.19 -19.03
N ALA A 238 -22.15 28.14 -18.39
CA ALA A 238 -22.24 28.33 -16.94
C ALA A 238 -23.65 28.80 -16.53
N ALA A 239 -24.25 29.71 -17.29
CA ALA A 239 -25.65 30.11 -17.11
C ALA A 239 -26.61 28.92 -17.32
N LEU A 240 -26.40 28.11 -18.36
CA LEU A 240 -27.22 26.92 -18.61
C LEU A 240 -27.10 25.89 -17.49
N ALA A 241 -25.88 25.67 -16.98
CA ALA A 241 -25.63 24.76 -15.87
C ALA A 241 -26.32 25.23 -14.58
N LYS A 242 -26.21 26.52 -14.23
CA LYS A 242 -26.91 27.12 -13.07
C LYS A 242 -28.43 26.91 -13.14
N ALA A 243 -29.01 27.00 -14.34
CA ALA A 243 -30.44 26.91 -14.53
C ALA A 243 -30.97 25.46 -14.67
N ASN A 244 -30.14 24.51 -15.11
CA ASN A 244 -30.61 23.19 -15.54
C ASN A 244 -29.95 22.01 -14.84
N SER A 245 -28.78 22.18 -14.23
CA SER A 245 -28.03 21.07 -13.64
C SER A 245 -28.61 20.68 -12.28
N ALA A 246 -28.77 19.38 -12.06
CA ALA A 246 -29.19 18.77 -10.80
C ALA A 246 -27.99 18.36 -9.91
N ASP A 247 -26.78 18.79 -10.26
CA ASP A 247 -25.56 18.58 -9.50
C ASP A 247 -25.22 19.80 -8.60
N LEU A 248 -24.49 19.58 -7.51
CA LEU A 248 -24.08 20.66 -6.60
C LEU A 248 -23.16 21.70 -7.26
N SER A 249 -22.41 21.31 -8.30
CA SER A 249 -21.60 22.22 -9.12
C SER A 249 -22.43 23.24 -9.89
N ALA A 250 -23.77 23.05 -10.02
CA ALA A 250 -24.66 23.98 -10.71
C ALA A 250 -24.47 25.43 -10.26
N ALA A 251 -24.36 25.67 -8.95
CA ALA A 251 -24.16 27.00 -8.37
C ALA A 251 -22.86 27.67 -8.88
N LYS A 252 -21.85 26.87 -9.22
CA LYS A 252 -20.56 27.29 -9.79
C LYS A 252 -20.54 27.18 -11.32
N GLY A 253 -21.70 27.12 -11.98
CA GLY A 253 -21.78 27.00 -13.44
C GLY A 253 -21.37 25.62 -13.97
N GLY A 254 -21.50 24.59 -13.13
CA GLY A 254 -21.13 23.23 -13.47
C GLY A 254 -19.64 22.92 -13.32
N ASP A 255 -18.82 23.86 -12.84
CA ASP A 255 -17.36 23.70 -12.73
C ASP A 255 -16.99 22.63 -11.70
N LEU A 256 -16.25 21.61 -12.16
CA LEU A 256 -15.72 20.51 -11.34
C LEU A 256 -14.29 20.80 -10.87
N GLY A 257 -13.66 21.88 -11.35
CA GLY A 257 -12.24 22.15 -11.13
C GLY A 257 -11.34 21.24 -11.97
N TRP A 258 -10.10 21.04 -11.50
CA TRP A 258 -9.15 20.10 -12.10
C TRP A 258 -9.44 18.70 -11.58
N VAL A 259 -9.86 17.80 -12.47
CA VAL A 259 -10.10 16.39 -12.16
C VAL A 259 -8.87 15.55 -12.52
N ASN A 260 -8.56 14.58 -11.65
CA ASN A 260 -7.56 13.55 -11.88
C ASN A 260 -8.20 12.33 -12.57
N PRO A 261 -7.40 11.50 -13.25
CA PRO A 261 -7.85 10.18 -13.70
C PRO A 261 -8.44 9.37 -12.53
N GLY A 262 -9.64 8.82 -12.71
CA GLY A 262 -10.38 8.09 -11.67
C GLY A 262 -11.21 8.92 -10.70
N ASP A 263 -11.16 10.26 -10.74
CA ASP A 263 -12.02 11.11 -9.89
C ASP A 263 -13.50 11.08 -10.33
N THR A 264 -13.77 10.65 -11.56
CA THR A 264 -15.12 10.56 -12.14
C THR A 264 -15.50 9.12 -12.50
N VAL A 265 -16.78 8.86 -12.69
CA VAL A 265 -17.25 7.52 -13.12
C VAL A 265 -16.75 7.18 -14.53
N PRO A 266 -16.52 5.89 -14.83
CA PRO A 266 -15.88 5.48 -16.08
C PRO A 266 -16.55 6.00 -17.35
N GLU A 267 -17.89 6.09 -17.38
CA GLU A 267 -18.66 6.61 -18.51
C GLU A 267 -18.37 8.09 -18.77
N PHE A 268 -18.32 8.87 -17.68
CA PHE A 268 -18.02 10.29 -17.72
C PHE A 268 -16.58 10.52 -18.16
N GLU A 269 -15.63 9.78 -17.57
CA GLU A 269 -14.21 9.90 -17.87
C GLU A 269 -13.91 9.56 -19.33
N ARG A 270 -14.47 8.46 -19.86
CA ARG A 270 -14.31 8.09 -21.27
C ARG A 270 -14.80 9.18 -22.21
N ALA A 271 -15.97 9.75 -21.94
CA ALA A 271 -16.52 10.81 -22.77
C ALA A 271 -15.72 12.11 -22.66
N MET A 272 -15.28 12.49 -21.45
CA MET A 272 -14.43 13.66 -21.21
C MET A 272 -13.09 13.53 -21.93
N ASN A 273 -12.43 12.37 -21.84
CA ASN A 273 -11.12 12.13 -22.44
C ASN A 273 -11.16 12.13 -23.98
N ALA A 274 -12.31 11.86 -24.59
CA ALA A 274 -12.52 11.94 -26.03
C ALA A 274 -12.65 13.39 -26.57
N LEU A 275 -12.82 14.39 -25.70
CA LEU A 275 -13.05 15.79 -26.08
C LEU A 275 -11.77 16.61 -26.07
N GLN A 276 -11.62 17.50 -27.03
CA GLN A 276 -10.59 18.54 -27.01
C GLN A 276 -10.98 19.70 -26.08
N PRO A 277 -10.01 20.49 -25.58
CA PRO A 277 -10.31 21.73 -24.87
C PRO A 277 -11.24 22.66 -25.66
N GLY A 278 -12.33 23.08 -25.03
CA GLY A 278 -13.42 23.86 -25.61
C GLY A 278 -14.62 23.03 -26.07
N GLU A 279 -14.44 21.74 -26.37
CA GLU A 279 -15.49 20.89 -26.92
C GLU A 279 -16.53 20.44 -25.88
N VAL A 280 -17.74 20.19 -26.38
CA VAL A 280 -18.89 19.75 -25.61
C VAL A 280 -19.31 18.36 -26.07
N SER A 281 -19.46 17.43 -25.12
CA SER A 281 -19.86 16.04 -25.36
C SER A 281 -21.25 15.93 -26.00
N PRO A 282 -21.57 14.77 -26.60
CA PRO A 282 -22.97 14.33 -26.68
C PRO A 282 -23.55 14.08 -25.27
N ALA A 283 -24.83 13.73 -25.17
CA ALA A 283 -25.41 13.34 -23.89
C ALA A 283 -24.78 12.02 -23.41
N VAL A 284 -24.23 12.00 -22.19
CA VAL A 284 -23.49 10.87 -21.61
C VAL A 284 -24.28 10.29 -20.46
N ARG A 285 -24.65 9.01 -20.53
CA ARG A 285 -25.33 8.31 -19.44
C ARG A 285 -24.33 7.80 -18.40
N SER A 286 -24.65 7.97 -17.13
CA SER A 286 -23.95 7.39 -15.99
C SER A 286 -24.94 6.87 -14.93
N PRO A 287 -24.47 6.22 -13.85
CA PRO A 287 -25.32 5.85 -12.72
C PRO A 287 -26.03 7.03 -12.04
N PHE A 288 -25.54 8.26 -12.22
CA PHE A 288 -26.12 9.47 -11.61
C PHE A 288 -27.15 10.18 -12.50
N GLY A 289 -27.38 9.68 -13.72
CA GLY A 289 -28.25 10.29 -14.71
C GLY A 289 -27.50 10.61 -16.00
N TRP A 290 -27.94 11.65 -16.69
CA TRP A 290 -27.37 12.07 -17.97
C TRP A 290 -26.56 13.35 -17.83
N HIS A 291 -25.42 13.41 -18.52
CA HIS A 291 -24.46 14.49 -18.42
C HIS A 291 -24.17 15.12 -19.78
N LEU A 292 -24.11 16.44 -19.80
CA LEU A 292 -23.45 17.19 -20.86
C LEU A 292 -22.13 17.72 -20.31
N ILE A 293 -21.02 17.37 -20.93
CA ILE A 293 -19.67 17.61 -20.42
C ILE A 293 -18.99 18.62 -21.34
N GLN A 294 -18.26 19.58 -20.77
CA GLN A 294 -17.35 20.43 -21.52
C GLN A 294 -15.96 20.38 -20.91
N VAL A 295 -14.96 20.09 -21.73
CA VAL A 295 -13.56 20.21 -21.35
C VAL A 295 -13.13 21.66 -21.55
N MET A 296 -12.58 22.28 -20.52
CA MET A 296 -12.10 23.65 -20.57
C MET A 296 -10.61 23.70 -20.89
N GLU A 297 -9.82 22.93 -20.13
CA GLU A 297 -8.36 22.95 -20.20
C GLU A 297 -7.81 21.56 -19.88
N ARG A 298 -6.58 21.30 -20.30
CA ARG A 298 -5.80 20.12 -19.91
C ARG A 298 -4.40 20.58 -19.50
N ARG A 299 -3.84 19.97 -18.45
CA ARG A 299 -2.47 20.23 -18.02
C ARG A 299 -1.79 18.95 -17.58
N LEU A 300 -0.48 18.89 -17.78
CA LEU A 300 0.38 17.89 -17.16
C LEU A 300 0.87 18.45 -15.83
N GLN A 301 0.39 17.88 -14.72
CA GLN A 301 0.83 18.25 -13.38
C GLN A 301 1.92 17.27 -12.95
N ASP A 302 3.10 17.79 -12.61
CA ASP A 302 4.11 16.99 -11.93
C ASP A 302 3.62 16.68 -10.51
N VAL A 303 3.39 15.40 -10.23
CA VAL A 303 2.95 14.89 -8.92
C VAL A 303 4.06 14.07 -8.23
N THR A 304 5.29 14.17 -8.72
CA THR A 304 6.43 13.38 -8.22
C THR A 304 6.65 13.59 -6.73
N ASP A 305 6.71 14.85 -6.28
CA ASP A 305 7.00 15.17 -4.88
C ASP A 305 5.84 14.83 -3.94
N GLU A 306 4.59 15.05 -4.38
CA GLU A 306 3.41 14.69 -3.59
C GLU A 306 3.33 13.17 -3.38
N ARG A 307 3.56 12.40 -4.45
CA ARG A 307 3.62 10.93 -4.36
C ARG A 307 4.73 10.46 -3.43
N LYS A 308 5.95 11.02 -3.56
CA LYS A 308 7.07 10.72 -2.66
C LYS A 308 6.72 11.03 -1.20
N ARG A 309 6.11 12.18 -0.93
CA ARG A 309 5.68 12.57 0.43
C ARG A 309 4.61 11.63 0.98
N ASN A 310 3.63 11.25 0.17
CA ASN A 310 2.56 10.34 0.60
C ASN A 310 3.09 8.92 0.87
N ALA A 311 3.98 8.42 0.01
CA ALA A 311 4.65 7.14 0.24
C ALA A 311 5.55 7.17 1.48
N ALA A 312 6.35 8.22 1.66
CA ALA A 312 7.15 8.42 2.87
C ALA A 312 6.28 8.46 4.14
N ARG A 313 5.14 9.16 4.09
CA ARG A 313 4.20 9.22 5.21
C ARG A 313 3.61 7.84 5.54
N ALA A 314 3.30 7.02 4.53
CA ALA A 314 2.82 5.65 4.73
C ALA A 314 3.87 4.77 5.41
N ILE A 315 5.12 4.80 4.92
CA ILE A 315 6.25 4.04 5.51
C ILE A 315 6.51 4.46 6.95
N LEU A 316 6.57 5.78 7.22
CA LEU A 316 6.76 6.30 8.57
C LEU A 316 5.61 5.90 9.50
N ARG A 317 4.38 5.92 9.00
CA ARG A 317 3.20 5.51 9.77
C ARG A 317 3.27 4.04 10.13
N GLU A 318 3.63 3.17 9.20
CA GLU A 318 3.80 1.74 9.43
C GLU A 318 4.88 1.47 10.48
N ARG A 319 6.07 2.08 10.33
CA ARG A 319 7.16 1.94 11.31
C ARG A 319 6.76 2.40 12.71
N LYS A 320 6.16 3.58 12.83
CA LYS A 320 5.70 4.12 14.12
C LYS A 320 4.57 3.28 14.72
N ALA A 321 3.69 2.71 13.89
CA ALA A 321 2.63 1.81 14.36
C ALA A 321 3.18 0.51 14.92
N GLU A 322 4.21 -0.06 14.28
CA GLU A 322 4.87 -1.26 14.78
C GLU A 322 5.58 -1.01 16.13
N GLU A 323 6.35 0.08 16.23
CA GLU A 323 7.00 0.49 17.49
C GLU A 323 5.98 0.73 18.61
N ALA A 324 4.91 1.48 18.31
CA ALA A 324 3.85 1.75 19.27
C ALA A 324 3.06 0.48 19.66
N TYR A 325 2.93 -0.48 18.76
CA TYR A 325 2.27 -1.76 19.04
C TYR A 325 3.08 -2.61 20.02
N GLU A 326 4.39 -2.72 19.80
CA GLU A 326 5.31 -3.42 20.71
C GLU A 326 5.32 -2.79 22.11
N ASP A 327 5.39 -1.47 22.18
CA ASP A 327 5.32 -0.76 23.47
C ASP A 327 3.97 -0.93 24.17
N TRP A 328 2.87 -0.91 23.40
CA TRP A 328 1.54 -1.19 23.93
C TRP A 328 1.41 -2.62 24.45
N LEU A 329 1.94 -3.62 23.74
CA LEU A 329 1.95 -5.01 24.20
C LEU A 329 2.75 -5.18 25.49
N ARG A 330 3.90 -4.53 25.60
CA ARG A 330 4.73 -4.53 26.82
C ARG A 330 3.96 -3.94 28.01
N GLN A 331 3.36 -2.75 27.83
CA GLN A 331 2.56 -2.11 28.88
C GLN A 331 1.32 -2.92 29.26
N LEU A 332 0.63 -3.51 28.28
CA LEU A 332 -0.52 -4.37 28.51
C LEU A 332 -0.10 -5.61 29.31
N ARG A 333 1.05 -6.19 28.97
CA ARG A 333 1.60 -7.33 29.70
C ARG A 333 1.94 -6.99 31.15
N ASP A 334 2.57 -5.84 31.39
CA ASP A 334 2.98 -5.40 32.73
C ASP A 334 1.79 -5.01 33.61
N SER A 335 0.71 -4.48 33.01
CA SER A 335 -0.51 -4.07 33.71
C SER A 335 -1.53 -5.19 33.90
N THR A 336 -1.34 -6.35 33.28
CA THR A 336 -2.25 -7.49 33.37
C THR A 336 -1.72 -8.56 34.31
N TYR A 337 -2.56 -9.02 35.26
CA TYR A 337 -2.21 -10.16 36.11
C TYR A 337 -2.16 -11.46 35.28
N VAL A 338 -0.98 -12.10 35.23
CA VAL A 338 -0.77 -13.38 34.55
C VAL A 338 -0.24 -14.40 35.54
N GLU A 339 -1.06 -15.41 35.86
CA GLU A 339 -0.68 -16.54 36.70
C GLU A 339 -0.22 -17.70 35.81
N TYR A 340 1.05 -18.08 35.90
CA TYR A 340 1.56 -19.29 35.26
C TYR A 340 1.26 -20.51 36.14
N ARG A 341 0.26 -21.30 35.76
CA ARG A 341 0.05 -22.62 36.36
C ARG A 341 0.80 -23.66 35.53
N LEU A 342 1.98 -24.03 36.00
CA LEU A 342 2.68 -25.21 35.50
C LEU A 342 2.02 -26.43 36.18
N GLU A 343 1.39 -27.30 35.40
CA GLU A 343 0.95 -28.60 35.90
C GLU A 343 2.21 -29.36 36.36
N ARG A 344 2.26 -29.68 37.66
CA ARG A 344 3.26 -30.63 38.18
C ARG A 344 2.77 -32.03 37.77
N GLU A 345 3.65 -32.75 37.08
CA GLU A 345 3.47 -34.14 36.63
C GLU A 345 3.03 -35.10 37.74
#